data_AF-A9PG55-F1
#
_entry.id   AF-A9PG55-F1
#
_cell.length_a   1.000
_cell.length_b   1.000
_cell.length_c   1.000
_cell.angle_alpha   90.00
_cell.angle_beta   90.00
_cell.angle_gamma   90.00
#
_symmetry.space_group_name_H-M   'P 1'
#
loop_
_entity.id
_entity.type
_entity.pdbx_description
1 polymer ?
#
loop_
_entity_poly.entity_id
_entity_poly.type
_entity_poly.pdbx_seq_one_letter_code
_entity_poly.pdbx_strand_id
1 'polypeptide(L)'
;MDPSYALPDNVAILTLQELNDGKVLLRLAHLYEVGEDKDLSVMASVELKRVFPNKKISKITETSLSANQERVEMEKKRLVWKVEGSSGEEPKVVRGGPIDPTTLVVELAPMEIRTFHITFD
;
A
#
# COMPACT_ATOMS: atom_id res chain seq x y z
N MET A 1 4.00 -8.10 15.93
CA MET A 1 5.10 -8.24 14.95
C MET A 1 6.05 -9.32 15.42
N ASP A 2 6.70 -10.00 14.48
CA ASP A 2 7.92 -10.78 14.76
C ASP A 2 8.90 -9.87 15.52
N PRO A 3 9.38 -10.23 16.73
CA PRO A 3 10.26 -9.37 17.53
C PRO A 3 11.56 -8.97 16.80
N SER A 4 11.97 -9.73 15.79
CA SER A 4 13.14 -9.45 14.96
C SER A 4 12.84 -8.61 13.71
N TYR A 5 11.57 -8.30 13.46
CA TYR A 5 11.13 -7.55 12.28
C TYR A 5 10.75 -6.11 12.63
N ALA A 6 11.43 -5.18 11.97
CA ALA A 6 11.06 -3.77 11.96
C ALA A 6 10.53 -3.40 10.57
N LEU A 7 9.64 -2.40 10.51
CA LEU A 7 9.29 -1.79 9.24
C LEU A 7 10.53 -1.07 8.65
N PRO A 8 10.62 -0.95 7.32
CA PRO A 8 11.60 -0.07 6.69
C PRO A 8 11.48 1.35 7.24
N ASP A 9 12.61 2.04 7.42
CA ASP A 9 12.66 3.39 8.02
C ASP A 9 11.87 4.44 7.23
N ASN A 10 11.64 4.19 5.94
CA ASN A 10 10.85 5.04 5.04
C ASN A 10 9.35 4.67 5.02
N VAL A 11 8.88 3.76 5.88
CA VAL A 11 7.47 3.33 5.95
C VAL A 11 6.89 3.46 7.36
N ALA A 12 5.68 3.98 7.46
CA ALA A 12 4.89 4.02 8.70
C ALA A 12 3.52 3.34 8.56
N ILE A 13 3.04 2.75 9.65
CA ILE A 13 1.64 2.36 9.80
C ILE A 13 0.84 3.61 10.20
N LEU A 14 -0.01 4.09 9.29
CA LEU A 14 -0.91 5.21 9.57
C LEU A 14 -2.19 4.77 10.29
N THR A 15 -2.65 3.55 10.02
CA THR A 15 -3.86 3.02 10.64
C THR A 15 -3.73 1.52 10.82
N LEU A 16 -4.04 1.04 12.01
CA LEU A 16 -4.29 -0.36 12.30
C LEU A 16 -5.53 -0.43 13.19
N GLN A 17 -6.66 -0.82 12.60
CA GLN A 17 -7.96 -0.77 13.27
C GLN A 17 -8.79 -2.01 12.94
N GLU A 18 -9.41 -2.61 13.95
CA GLU A 18 -10.44 -3.64 13.76
C GLU A 18 -11.80 -2.99 13.42
N LEU A 19 -12.47 -3.54 12.41
CA LEU A 19 -13.78 -3.12 11.94
C LEU A 19 -14.87 -4.03 12.52
N ASN A 20 -16.12 -3.54 12.51
CA ASN A 20 -17.27 -4.23 13.11
C ASN A 20 -17.58 -5.60 12.49
N ASP A 21 -17.12 -5.87 11.27
CA ASP A 21 -17.29 -7.14 10.56
C ASP A 21 -16.12 -8.11 10.77
N GLY A 22 -15.24 -7.84 11.73
CA GLY A 22 -14.06 -8.65 12.06
C GLY A 22 -12.90 -8.49 11.08
N LYS A 23 -13.01 -7.60 10.08
CA LYS A 23 -11.89 -7.23 9.22
C LYS A 23 -10.97 -6.25 9.92
N VAL A 24 -9.72 -6.20 9.49
CA VAL A 24 -8.76 -5.18 9.93
C VAL A 24 -8.45 -4.22 8.79
N LEU A 25 -8.57 -2.93 9.08
CA LEU A 25 -8.15 -1.82 8.25
C LEU A 25 -6.68 -1.51 8.53
N LEU A 26 -5.84 -1.70 7.52
CA LEU A 26 -4.41 -1.37 7.56
C LEU A 26 -4.11 -0.26 6.55
N ARG A 27 -3.41 0.79 6.98
CA ARG A 27 -2.83 1.80 6.09
C ARG A 27 -1.33 1.87 6.30
N LEU A 28 -0.60 1.73 5.20
CA LEU A 28 0.86 1.90 5.14
C LEU A 28 1.16 3.13 4.29
N ALA A 29 2.10 3.95 4.74
CA ALA A 29 2.54 5.15 4.04
C ALA A 29 4.05 5.17 3.88
N HIS A 30 4.50 5.52 2.68
CA HIS A 30 5.86 5.93 2.45
C HIS A 30 6.04 7.39 2.91
N LEU A 31 7.07 7.65 3.71
CA LEU A 31 7.23 8.95 4.39
C LEU A 31 7.91 10.02 3.54
N TYR A 32 8.73 9.61 2.57
CA TYR A 32 9.58 10.51 1.79
C TYR A 32 9.05 10.74 0.38
N GLU A 33 9.30 11.93 -0.16
CA GLU A 33 9.11 12.30 -1.57
C GLU A 33 10.29 11.87 -2.45
N VAL A 34 10.05 11.72 -3.76
CA VAL A 34 11.10 11.40 -4.74
C VAL A 34 12.23 12.43 -4.66
N GLY A 35 13.45 11.98 -4.37
CA GLY A 35 14.63 12.83 -4.32
C GLY A 35 14.82 13.64 -3.04
N GLU A 36 13.95 13.47 -2.04
CA GLU A 36 14.12 14.10 -0.72
C GLU A 36 15.36 13.55 0.02
N ASP A 37 15.57 12.23 -0.05
CA ASP A 37 16.70 11.53 0.53
C ASP A 37 17.23 10.47 -0.45
N LYS A 38 18.55 10.29 -0.49
CA LYS A 38 19.20 9.39 -1.44
C LYS A 38 18.87 7.92 -1.17
N ASP A 39 18.75 7.54 0.10
CA ASP A 39 18.65 6.16 0.54
C ASP A 39 17.21 5.83 0.98
N LEU A 40 16.43 6.82 1.43
CA LEU A 40 15.07 6.64 1.93
C LEU A 40 13.97 6.97 0.90
N SER A 41 14.24 7.77 -0.13
CA SER A 41 13.28 8.07 -1.21
C SER A 41 13.24 7.01 -2.31
N VAL A 42 13.36 5.74 -1.93
CA VAL A 42 13.36 4.58 -2.84
C VAL A 42 12.20 3.65 -2.50
N MET A 43 11.84 2.76 -3.43
CA MET A 43 10.75 1.81 -3.21
C MET A 43 10.98 0.94 -1.97
N ALA A 44 9.96 0.85 -1.12
CA ALA A 44 9.99 0.08 0.12
C ALA A 44 9.08 -1.14 0.05
N SER A 45 9.46 -2.21 0.75
CA SER A 45 8.69 -3.47 0.80
C SER A 45 8.38 -3.88 2.24
N VAL A 46 7.12 -4.22 2.50
CA VAL A 46 6.64 -4.65 3.82
C VAL A 46 6.07 -6.07 3.74
N GLU A 47 6.57 -6.96 4.59
CA GLU A 47 6.14 -8.37 4.66
C GLU A 47 5.01 -8.55 5.68
N LEU A 48 3.76 -8.67 5.20
CA LEU A 48 2.60 -8.72 6.10
C LEU A 48 2.58 -9.97 7.00
N LYS A 49 3.19 -11.08 6.56
CA LYS A 49 3.34 -12.28 7.39
C LYS A 49 4.20 -12.03 8.63
N ARG A 50 5.22 -11.18 8.52
CA ARG A 50 6.09 -10.81 9.65
C ARG A 50 5.47 -9.71 10.50
N VAL A 51 4.62 -8.87 9.91
CA VAL A 51 3.78 -7.91 10.65
C VAL A 51 2.80 -8.64 11.58
N PHE A 52 2.11 -9.66 11.06
CA PHE A 52 1.09 -10.44 11.77
C PHE A 52 1.51 -11.92 11.95
N PRO A 53 2.57 -12.24 12.71
CA PRO A 53 3.12 -13.60 12.77
C PRO A 53 2.16 -14.62 13.41
N ASN A 54 1.29 -14.15 14.32
CA ASN A 54 0.39 -14.99 15.10
C ASN A 54 -1.02 -15.10 14.49
N LYS A 55 -1.26 -14.50 13.32
CA LYS A 55 -2.55 -14.53 12.65
C LYS A 55 -2.36 -14.92 11.20
N LYS A 56 -3.11 -15.92 10.74
CA LYS A 56 -3.07 -16.33 9.33
C LYS A 56 -3.97 -15.42 8.52
N ILE A 57 -3.41 -14.72 7.54
CA ILE A 57 -4.16 -13.87 6.63
C ILE A 57 -4.88 -14.79 5.62
N SER A 58 -6.20 -14.71 5.61
CA SER A 58 -7.06 -15.51 4.71
C SER A 58 -7.39 -14.76 3.43
N LYS A 59 -7.61 -13.45 3.54
CA LYS A 59 -7.88 -12.56 2.40
C LYS A 59 -7.28 -11.18 2.66
N ILE A 60 -6.71 -10.61 1.61
CA ILE A 60 -6.30 -9.21 1.55
C ILE A 60 -6.95 -8.53 0.36
N THR A 61 -7.45 -7.32 0.55
CA THR A 61 -8.07 -6.54 -0.52
C THR A 61 -7.62 -5.09 -0.41
N GLU A 62 -7.05 -4.57 -1.49
CA GLU A 62 -6.64 -3.18 -1.58
C GLU A 62 -7.82 -2.28 -1.96
N THR A 63 -7.97 -1.17 -1.25
CA THR A 63 -9.10 -0.26 -1.38
C THR A 63 -8.62 1.19 -1.59
N SER A 64 -9.58 2.08 -1.86
CA SER A 64 -9.38 3.53 -1.84
C SER A 64 -8.91 4.02 -0.47
N LEU A 65 -8.41 5.25 -0.38
CA LEU A 65 -7.94 5.84 0.89
C LEU A 65 -9.02 5.86 2.00
N SER A 66 -10.27 6.10 1.60
CA SER A 66 -11.45 6.06 2.46
C SER A 66 -11.98 4.64 2.73
N ALA A 67 -11.33 3.62 2.17
CA ALA A 67 -11.64 2.21 2.33
C ALA A 67 -13.06 1.80 1.85
N ASN A 68 -13.66 2.57 0.95
CA ASN A 68 -15.05 2.37 0.50
C ASN A 68 -15.20 1.72 -0.88
N GLN A 69 -14.12 1.62 -1.66
CA GLN A 69 -14.11 1.08 -3.01
C GLN A 69 -12.87 0.21 -3.22
N GLU A 70 -12.98 -0.89 -3.96
CA GLU A 70 -11.81 -1.68 -4.34
C GLU A 70 -10.92 -0.87 -5.30
N ARG A 71 -9.60 -0.93 -5.11
CA ARG A 71 -8.65 -0.17 -5.94
C ARG A 71 -8.80 -0.50 -7.42
N VAL A 72 -8.97 -1.78 -7.75
CA VAL A 72 -9.13 -2.25 -9.14
C VAL A 72 -10.36 -1.65 -9.82
N GLU A 73 -11.46 -1.49 -9.08
CA GLU A 73 -12.69 -0.89 -9.61
C GLU A 73 -12.54 0.64 -9.77
N MET A 74 -11.90 1.29 -8.79
CA MET A 74 -11.62 2.73 -8.81
C MET A 74 -10.73 3.11 -10.01
N GLU A 75 -9.63 2.38 -10.24
CA GLU A 75 -8.70 2.66 -11.34
C GLU A 75 -9.38 2.50 -12.71
N LYS A 76 -10.30 1.53 -12.86
CA LYS A 76 -11.10 1.37 -14.11
C LYS A 76 -12.04 2.54 -14.38
N LYS A 77 -12.48 3.26 -13.34
CA LYS A 77 -13.42 4.38 -13.42
C LYS A 77 -12.72 5.74 -13.51
N ARG A 78 -11.39 5.77 -13.43
CA ARG A 78 -10.62 7.01 -13.43
C ARG A 78 -10.70 7.67 -14.80
N LEU A 79 -11.06 8.96 -14.80
CA LEU A 79 -11.13 9.75 -16.03
C LEU A 79 -9.72 10.00 -16.58
N VAL A 80 -9.57 9.81 -17.90
CA VAL A 80 -8.35 10.13 -18.63
C VAL A 80 -8.45 11.58 -19.11
N TRP A 81 -7.58 12.43 -18.58
CA TRP A 81 -7.56 13.85 -18.90
C TRP A 81 -6.46 14.17 -19.91
N LYS A 82 -6.79 14.96 -20.94
CA LYS A 82 -5.79 15.55 -21.81
C LYS A 82 -5.26 16.82 -21.16
N VAL A 83 -4.03 16.77 -20.64
CA VAL A 83 -3.39 17.90 -19.97
C VAL A 83 -2.57 18.69 -20.99
N GLU A 84 -2.78 20.01 -21.02
CA GLU A 84 -2.00 20.93 -21.86
C GLU A 84 -0.51 20.88 -21.47
N GLY A 85 0.38 20.78 -22.47
CA GLY A 85 1.82 20.64 -22.24
C GLY A 85 2.30 19.22 -21.91
N SER A 86 1.39 18.23 -21.80
CA SER A 86 1.83 16.82 -21.77
C SER A 86 2.27 16.38 -23.17
N SER A 87 3.44 15.75 -23.28
CA SER A 87 4.00 15.26 -24.55
C SER A 87 3.24 14.06 -25.15
N GLY A 88 2.06 13.73 -24.61
CA GLY A 88 1.34 12.49 -24.93
C GLY A 88 1.89 11.25 -24.22
N GLU A 89 3.06 11.35 -23.58
CA GLU A 89 3.55 10.35 -22.63
C GLU A 89 3.12 10.77 -21.23
N GLU A 90 2.19 10.02 -20.62
CA GLU A 90 1.92 10.18 -19.19
C GLU A 90 3.22 9.94 -18.42
N PRO A 91 3.60 10.82 -17.47
CA PRO A 91 4.74 10.52 -16.61
C PRO A 91 4.46 9.18 -15.94
N LYS A 92 5.36 8.20 -16.13
CA LYS A 92 5.27 6.89 -15.49
C LYS A 92 5.43 7.09 -13.99
N VAL A 93 4.30 7.36 -13.31
CA VAL A 93 4.26 7.42 -11.85
C VAL A 93 4.62 6.02 -11.37
N VAL A 94 5.79 5.88 -10.77
CA VAL A 94 6.21 4.63 -10.14
C VAL A 94 5.26 4.40 -8.97
N ARG A 95 4.57 3.25 -8.98
CA ARG A 95 3.64 2.84 -7.93
C ARG A 95 4.00 1.42 -7.50
N GLY A 96 3.71 1.09 -6.25
CA GLY A 96 3.84 -0.27 -5.77
C GLY A 96 3.00 -1.25 -6.59
N GLY A 97 3.54 -2.45 -6.79
CA GLY A 97 2.88 -3.50 -7.55
C GLY A 97 1.59 -4.03 -6.88
N PRO A 98 0.76 -4.78 -7.64
CA PRO A 98 -0.31 -5.56 -7.05
C PRO A 98 0.25 -6.56 -6.04
N ILE A 99 -0.52 -6.84 -4.98
CA ILE A 99 -0.09 -7.79 -3.95
C ILE A 99 -0.27 -9.22 -4.46
N ASP A 100 0.79 -10.01 -4.35
CA ASP A 100 0.71 -11.45 -4.56
C ASP A 100 0.10 -12.13 -3.31
N PRO A 101 -1.00 -12.91 -3.46
CA PRO A 101 -1.68 -13.56 -2.34
C PRO A 101 -0.82 -14.59 -1.59
N THR A 102 0.23 -15.11 -2.22
CA THR A 102 1.12 -16.12 -1.64
C THR A 102 2.28 -15.49 -0.88
N THR A 103 2.87 -14.41 -1.39
CA THR A 103 4.01 -13.75 -0.72
C THR A 103 3.53 -12.77 0.36
N LEU A 104 2.40 -12.10 0.14
CA LEU A 104 1.83 -11.06 1.02
C LEU A 104 2.82 -9.92 1.32
N VAL A 105 3.55 -9.51 0.29
CA VAL A 105 4.48 -8.38 0.32
C VAL A 105 3.80 -7.14 -0.27
N VAL A 106 3.87 -6.01 0.44
CA VAL A 106 3.35 -4.72 -0.01
C VAL A 106 4.51 -3.84 -0.42
N GLU A 107 4.52 -3.41 -1.67
CA GLU A 107 5.44 -2.40 -2.17
C GLU A 107 4.82 -1.00 -2.05
N LEU A 108 5.62 -0.02 -1.66
CA LEU A 108 5.24 1.38 -1.55
C LEU A 108 6.26 2.23 -2.30
N ALA A 109 5.80 2.99 -3.28
CA ALA A 109 6.61 4.02 -3.91
C ALA A 109 6.66 5.29 -3.02
N PRO A 110 7.61 6.20 -3.26
CA PRO A 110 7.66 7.49 -2.57
C PRO A 110 6.31 8.21 -2.54
N MET A 111 5.95 8.76 -1.38
CA MET A 111 4.65 9.39 -1.08
C MET A 111 3.40 8.53 -1.30
N GLU A 112 3.52 7.21 -1.49
CA GLU A 112 2.36 6.34 -1.65
C GLU A 112 1.73 5.98 -0.29
N ILE A 113 0.40 6.07 -0.21
CA ILE A 113 -0.39 5.50 0.88
C ILE A 113 -1.26 4.38 0.32
N ARG A 114 -1.10 3.17 0.84
CA ARG A 114 -1.91 2.01 0.45
C ARG A 114 -2.81 1.58 1.59
N THR A 115 -4.08 1.34 1.26
CA THR A 115 -5.15 0.99 2.22
C THR A 115 -5.63 -0.42 1.95
N PHE A 116 -5.72 -1.23 3.01
CA PHE A 116 -6.07 -2.64 2.91
C PHE A 116 -7.16 -3.01 3.91
N HIS A 117 -8.06 -3.88 3.44
CA HIS A 117 -8.86 -4.73 4.30
C HIS A 117 -8.20 -6.10 4.39
N ILE A 118 -7.96 -6.55 5.61
CA ILE A 118 -7.36 -7.85 5.92
C ILE A 118 -8.39 -8.69 6.68
N THR A 119 -8.58 -9.92 6.25
CA THR A 119 -9.33 -10.94 6.99
C THR A 119 -8.35 -11.99 7.48
N PHE A 120 -8.50 -12.39 8.74
CA PHE A 120 -7.72 -13.44 9.36
C PHE A 120 -8.57 -14.72 9.49
N ASP A 121 -7.92 -15.88 9.51
CA ASP A 121 -8.53 -17.15 9.93
C ASP A 121 -8.68 -17.24 11.45
#